data_AF-A0A804JHZ3-F1
#
_entry.id   AF-A0A804JHZ3-F1
#
_cell.length_a   1.000
_cell.length_b   1.000
_cell.length_c   1.000
_cell.angle_alpha   90.00
_cell.angle_beta   90.00
_cell.angle_gamma   90.00
#
_symmetry.space_group_name_H-M   'P 1'
#
loop_
_entity.id
_entity.type
_entity.pdbx_description
1 polymer ?
#
loop_
_entity_poly.entity_id
_entity_poly.type
_entity_poly.pdbx_seq_one_letter_code
_entity_poly.pdbx_strand_id
1 'polypeptide(L)'
;MSWITQRKTKVLKYISIPVPSELGPFSRLGTVQFIGTERPWLNLYGNRVRPVAPFGSISSKPFSDPALIHQCLPDELLLAKLGKLHIPYAMGRAACVCRKWRYTICNPNLWRDACLRIWQSSGAEANYRIVQSLYDGSWRKMWIQRPRIRNDGLYVS
;
A
#
# COMPACT_ATOMS: atom_id res chain seq x y z
N MET A 1 -16.51 -0.67 -33.90
CA MET A 1 -17.58 -0.40 -32.91
C MET A 1 -18.19 -1.76 -32.59
N SER A 2 -18.24 -2.34 -31.40
CA SER A 2 -18.06 -1.91 -30.02
C SER A 2 -17.71 -3.19 -29.22
N TRP A 3 -16.60 -3.20 -28.46
CA TRP A 3 -16.32 -4.28 -27.52
C TRP A 3 -17.01 -3.94 -26.20
N ILE A 4 -18.15 -4.57 -25.94
CA ILE A 4 -18.89 -4.41 -24.70
C ILE A 4 -18.18 -5.19 -23.61
N THR A 5 -17.51 -4.43 -22.74
CA THR A 5 -16.92 -4.87 -21.48
C THR A 5 -17.95 -5.60 -20.62
N GLN A 6 -17.86 -6.93 -20.52
CA GLN A 6 -18.65 -7.68 -19.56
C GLN A 6 -18.22 -7.29 -18.13
N ARG A 7 -19.09 -6.52 -17.46
CA ARG A 7 -19.07 -6.38 -16.01
C ARG A 7 -19.32 -7.77 -15.42
N LYS A 8 -18.28 -8.40 -14.86
CA LYS A 8 -18.42 -9.60 -14.03
C LYS A 8 -19.28 -9.25 -12.82
N THR A 9 -20.54 -9.65 -12.86
CA THR A 9 -21.37 -9.77 -11.67
C THR A 9 -20.73 -10.79 -10.74
N LYS A 10 -20.35 -10.36 -9.54
CA LYS A 10 -19.87 -11.25 -8.47
C LYS A 10 -21.06 -12.09 -8.00
N VAL A 11 -21.19 -13.30 -8.55
CA VAL A 11 -22.10 -14.32 -8.04
C VAL A 11 -21.41 -14.98 -6.84
N LEU A 12 -22.02 -14.88 -5.66
CA LEU A 12 -21.61 -15.60 -4.45
C LEU A 12 -21.59 -17.10 -4.76
N LYS A 13 -20.42 -17.72 -4.80
CA LYS A 13 -20.30 -19.17 -4.93
C LYS A 13 -20.35 -19.82 -3.55
N TYR A 14 -21.43 -20.53 -3.27
CA TYR A 14 -21.53 -21.42 -2.10
C TYR A 14 -20.68 -22.67 -2.37
N ILE A 15 -19.75 -22.97 -1.46
CA ILE A 15 -18.93 -24.19 -1.52
C ILE A 15 -19.53 -25.19 -0.54
N SER A 16 -20.12 -26.27 -1.08
CA SER A 16 -20.65 -27.39 -0.31
C SER A 16 -19.58 -28.48 -0.25
N ILE A 17 -19.03 -28.76 0.94
CA ILE A 17 -18.10 -29.88 1.14
C ILE A 17 -18.92 -31.08 1.64
N PRO A 18 -18.97 -32.21 0.92
CA PRO A 18 -19.59 -33.43 1.43
C PRO A 18 -18.68 -34.02 2.51
N VAL A 19 -19.22 -34.22 3.72
CA VAL A 19 -18.54 -34.91 4.82
C VAL A 19 -18.58 -36.43 4.52
N PRO A 20 -17.44 -37.16 4.57
CA PRO A 20 -17.42 -38.61 4.43
C PRO A 20 -18.20 -39.30 5.56
N SER A 21 -19.08 -40.23 5.20
CA SER A 21 -20.07 -40.89 6.08
C SER A 21 -19.51 -41.94 7.05
N GLU A 22 -18.32 -41.74 7.60
CA GLU A 22 -17.72 -42.63 8.59
C GLU A 22 -17.75 -41.91 9.94
N LEU A 23 -18.78 -42.18 10.76
CA LEU A 23 -18.85 -42.13 12.24
C LEU A 23 -20.29 -41.85 12.74
N GLY A 24 -21.01 -42.93 13.05
CA GLY A 24 -22.01 -43.02 14.14
C GLY A 24 -23.36 -42.26 14.04
N PRO A 25 -24.37 -42.62 14.86
CA PRO A 25 -25.79 -42.28 14.65
C PRO A 25 -26.22 -40.84 14.96
N PHE A 26 -25.29 -39.88 15.07
CA PHE A 26 -25.61 -38.50 15.48
C PHE A 26 -25.77 -37.51 14.30
N SER A 27 -25.86 -38.01 13.07
CA SER A 27 -25.82 -37.24 11.82
C SER A 27 -27.13 -36.52 11.44
N ARG A 28 -27.77 -35.81 12.38
CA ARG A 28 -28.93 -34.94 12.09
C ARG A 28 -28.69 -33.46 12.38
N LEU A 29 -27.44 -33.00 12.31
CA LEU A 29 -27.13 -31.57 12.31
C LEU A 29 -26.75 -31.17 10.89
N GLY A 30 -27.61 -30.32 10.33
CA GLY A 30 -27.68 -30.02 8.91
C GLY A 30 -26.40 -29.42 8.32
N THR A 31 -26.42 -29.35 6.99
CA THR A 31 -25.43 -28.69 6.14
C THR A 31 -25.05 -27.34 6.74
N VAL A 32 -23.90 -27.27 7.41
CA VAL A 32 -23.37 -25.99 7.89
C VAL A 32 -22.94 -25.22 6.66
N GLN A 33 -23.77 -24.27 6.24
CA GLN A 33 -23.43 -23.35 5.17
C GLN A 33 -22.34 -22.40 5.69
N PHE A 34 -21.08 -22.75 5.45
CA PHE A 34 -20.01 -21.81 5.62
C PHE A 34 -20.20 -20.70 4.58
N ILE A 35 -20.40 -19.47 5.05
CA ILE A 35 -20.16 -18.29 4.23
C ILE A 35 -18.69 -18.36 3.87
N GLY A 36 -18.40 -18.82 2.64
CA GLY A 36 -17.05 -18.79 2.11
C GLY A 36 -16.60 -17.35 2.14
N THR A 37 -15.77 -16.98 3.11
CA THR A 37 -15.15 -15.65 3.13
C THR A 37 -14.25 -15.62 1.90
N GLU A 38 -14.74 -15.09 0.78
CA GLU A 38 -13.90 -14.82 -0.38
C GLU A 38 -12.85 -13.81 0.07
N ARG A 39 -11.68 -14.33 0.43
CA ARG A 39 -10.52 -13.54 0.83
C ARG A 39 -10.01 -12.88 -0.46
N PRO A 40 -10.14 -11.55 -0.63
CA PRO A 40 -9.81 -10.91 -1.91
C PRO A 40 -8.34 -11.09 -2.30
N TRP A 41 -7.46 -11.32 -1.31
CA TRP A 41 -6.05 -11.59 -1.54
C TRP A 41 -5.77 -13.01 -2.05
N LEU A 42 -6.69 -13.98 -1.88
CA LEU A 42 -6.54 -15.32 -2.49
C LEU A 42 -6.56 -15.21 -4.01
N ASN A 43 -7.34 -14.27 -4.56
CA ASN A 43 -7.34 -13.96 -5.99
C ASN A 43 -6.04 -13.28 -6.47
N LEU A 44 -5.13 -12.90 -5.57
CA LEU A 44 -3.80 -12.39 -5.95
C LEU A 44 -2.79 -13.54 -6.13
N TYR A 45 -3.03 -14.72 -5.56
CA TYR A 45 -2.16 -15.88 -5.72
C TYR A 45 -2.28 -16.46 -7.14
N GLY A 46 -1.17 -16.97 -7.68
CA GLY A 46 -1.14 -17.58 -9.02
C GLY A 46 -1.19 -16.61 -10.20
N ASN A 47 -1.35 -15.30 -9.96
CA ASN A 47 -1.33 -14.29 -11.01
C ASN A 47 0.11 -13.89 -11.36
N ARG A 48 0.58 -14.31 -12.54
CA ARG A 48 1.93 -13.96 -13.04
C ARG A 48 1.95 -12.51 -13.52
N VAL A 49 2.50 -11.63 -12.68
CA VAL A 49 2.78 -10.23 -13.05
C VAL A 49 3.78 -10.23 -14.21
N ARG A 50 3.39 -9.66 -15.36
CA ARG A 50 4.29 -9.53 -16.51
C ARG A 50 5.39 -8.51 -16.19
N PRO A 51 6.66 -8.78 -16.53
CA PRO A 51 7.71 -7.78 -16.41
C PRO A 51 7.34 -6.54 -17.22
N VAL A 52 7.47 -5.35 -16.62
CA VAL A 52 7.27 -4.09 -17.35
C VAL A 52 8.44 -3.93 -18.31
N ALA A 53 8.15 -3.75 -19.61
CA ALA A 53 9.18 -3.47 -20.59
C ALA A 53 9.94 -2.19 -20.22
N PRO A 54 11.26 -2.11 -20.48
CA PRO A 54 12.04 -0.90 -20.22
C PRO A 54 11.43 0.33 -20.90
N PHE A 55 11.62 1.50 -20.28
CA PHE A 55 11.16 2.78 -20.83
C PHE A 55 11.75 2.98 -22.24
N GLY A 56 10.89 3.30 -23.21
CA GLY A 56 11.28 3.47 -24.62
C GLY A 56 11.21 2.21 -25.48
N SER A 57 10.76 1.06 -24.94
CA SER A 57 10.58 -0.14 -25.74
C SER A 57 9.39 -0.02 -26.70
N ILE A 58 9.60 -0.40 -27.97
CA ILE A 58 8.58 -0.40 -29.05
C ILE A 58 7.41 -1.34 -28.71
N SER A 59 7.63 -2.31 -27.82
CA SER A 59 6.60 -3.24 -27.31
C SER A 59 5.78 -2.68 -26.12
N SER A 60 6.06 -1.46 -25.66
CA SER A 60 5.34 -0.87 -24.53
C SER A 60 3.88 -0.58 -24.91
N LYS A 61 2.99 -1.49 -24.53
CA LYS A 61 1.54 -1.26 -24.56
C LYS A 61 1.18 -0.08 -23.65
N PRO A 62 0.03 0.60 -23.88
CA PRO A 62 -0.43 1.69 -23.02
C PRO A 62 -0.36 1.29 -21.54
N PHE A 63 0.17 2.20 -20.74
CA PHE A 63 0.57 2.05 -19.34
C PHE A 63 -0.58 1.50 -18.47
N SER A 64 -0.74 0.19 -18.44
CA SER A 64 -1.59 -0.51 -17.47
C SER A 64 -0.70 -0.98 -16.33
N ASP A 65 -1.02 -0.56 -15.11
CA ASP A 65 -0.25 -0.92 -13.93
C ASP A 65 -0.30 -2.44 -13.74
N PRO A 66 0.84 -3.15 -13.78
CA PRO A 66 0.86 -4.60 -13.74
C PRO A 66 0.46 -5.15 -12.36
N ALA A 67 0.49 -4.33 -11.30
CA ALA A 67 0.13 -4.79 -9.96
C ALA A 67 -1.37 -4.61 -9.71
N LEU A 68 -2.04 -5.73 -9.39
CA LEU A 68 -3.47 -5.77 -9.10
C LEU A 68 -3.87 -4.83 -7.94
N ILE A 69 -3.00 -4.66 -6.93
CA ILE A 69 -3.23 -3.75 -5.81
C ILE A 69 -3.34 -2.29 -6.29
N HIS A 70 -2.57 -1.90 -7.30
CA HIS A 70 -2.60 -0.54 -7.86
C HIS A 70 -3.79 -0.28 -8.76
N GLN A 71 -4.38 -1.34 -9.33
CA GLN A 71 -5.63 -1.22 -10.07
C GLN A 71 -6.84 -1.08 -9.12
N CYS A 72 -6.77 -1.72 -7.96
CA CYS A 72 -7.83 -1.64 -6.95
C CYS A 72 -7.74 -0.41 -6.04
N LEU A 73 -6.56 0.20 -5.93
CA LEU A 73 -6.32 1.33 -5.03
C LEU A 73 -5.98 2.60 -5.83
N PRO A 74 -6.86 3.62 -5.85
CA PRO A 74 -6.53 4.92 -6.45
C PRO A 74 -5.38 5.60 -5.72
N ASP A 75 -4.63 6.42 -6.45
CA ASP A 75 -3.37 7.02 -5.99
C ASP A 75 -3.55 7.94 -4.78
N GLU A 76 -4.70 8.61 -4.66
CA GLU A 76 -5.01 9.46 -3.49
C GLU A 76 -5.10 8.65 -2.20
N LEU A 77 -5.71 7.47 -2.23
CA LEU A 77 -5.79 6.60 -1.06
C LEU A 77 -4.43 6.03 -0.70
N LEU A 78 -3.59 5.77 -1.69
CA LEU A 78 -2.21 5.35 -1.49
C LEU A 78 -1.41 6.46 -0.81
N LEU A 79 -1.52 7.71 -1.28
CA LEU A 79 -0.90 8.87 -0.64
C LEU A 79 -1.43 9.10 0.78
N ALA A 80 -2.73 8.98 1.00
CA ALA A 80 -3.32 9.13 2.33
C ALA A 80 -2.83 8.05 3.30
N LYS A 81 -2.73 6.79 2.85
CA LYS A 81 -2.16 5.71 3.69
C LYS A 81 -0.68 5.91 3.99
N LEU A 82 0.10 6.31 2.99
CA LEU A 82 1.52 6.61 3.18
C LEU A 82 1.73 7.87 4.05
N GLY A 83 0.84 8.86 3.96
CA GLY A 83 0.86 10.06 4.80
C GLY A 83 0.52 9.76 6.27
N LYS A 84 -0.31 8.74 6.53
CA LYS A 84 -0.54 8.20 7.89
C LYS A 84 0.66 7.44 8.45
N LEU A 85 1.60 7.01 7.61
CA LEU A 85 2.86 6.42 8.07
C LEU A 85 3.83 7.54 8.44
N HIS A 86 3.75 7.99 9.69
CA HIS A 86 4.63 9.05 10.21
C HIS A 86 6.05 8.57 10.50
N ILE A 87 6.26 7.26 10.48
CA ILE A 87 7.55 6.64 10.75
C ILE A 87 8.32 6.61 9.42
N PRO A 88 9.46 7.30 9.32
CA PRO A 88 10.23 7.40 8.08
C PRO A 88 10.91 6.08 7.76
N TYR A 89 11.15 5.24 8.78
CA TYR A 89 11.59 3.87 8.58
C TYR A 89 10.54 3.10 7.78
N ALA A 90 9.25 3.27 8.12
CA ALA A 90 8.16 2.69 7.35
C ALA A 90 8.08 3.29 5.93
N MET A 91 8.28 4.60 5.75
CA MET A 91 8.35 5.22 4.42
C MET A 91 9.55 4.71 3.60
N GLY A 92 10.73 4.57 4.21
CA GLY A 92 11.92 4.02 3.55
C GLY A 92 11.71 2.57 3.11
N ARG A 93 11.13 1.74 3.99
CA ARG A 93 10.76 0.36 3.67
C ARG A 93 9.68 0.29 2.58
N ALA A 94 8.70 1.17 2.63
CA ALA A 94 7.64 1.30 1.63
C ALA A 94 8.22 1.66 0.25
N ALA A 95 9.24 2.51 0.18
CA ALA A 95 9.90 2.85 -1.09
C ALA A 95 10.60 1.66 -1.76
N CYS A 96 10.91 0.60 -1.00
CA CYS A 96 11.51 -0.62 -1.51
C CYS A 96 10.46 -1.64 -2.01
N VAL A 97 9.15 -1.42 -1.80
CA VAL A 97 8.10 -2.38 -2.18
C VAL A 97 7.92 -2.44 -3.69
N CYS A 98 7.71 -1.28 -4.33
CA CYS A 98 7.57 -1.20 -5.78
C CYS A 98 7.96 0.19 -6.30
N ARG A 99 8.15 0.30 -7.61
CA ARG A 99 8.51 1.56 -8.29
C ARG A 99 7.46 2.67 -8.06
N LYS A 100 6.17 2.33 -8.06
CA LYS A 100 5.08 3.28 -7.80
C LYS A 100 5.11 3.81 -6.36
N TRP A 101 5.39 2.96 -5.38
CA TRP A 101 5.58 3.37 -3.99
C TRP A 101 6.81 4.27 -3.83
N ARG A 102 7.91 3.94 -4.52
CA ARG A 102 9.09 4.80 -4.56
C ARG A 102 8.76 6.21 -5.07
N TYR A 103 8.02 6.34 -6.17
CA TYR A 103 7.66 7.66 -6.71
C TYR A 103 6.67 8.41 -5.82
N THR A 104 5.70 7.72 -5.24
CA THR A 104 4.72 8.35 -4.35
C THR A 104 5.36 8.86 -3.06
N ILE A 105 6.40 8.18 -2.56
CA ILE A 105 7.15 8.60 -1.35
C ILE A 105 8.12 9.74 -1.66
N CYS A 106 8.51 9.93 -2.92
CA CYS A 106 9.29 11.11 -3.32
C CYS A 106 8.49 12.43 -3.24
N ASN A 107 7.17 12.39 -3.04
CA ASN A 107 6.37 13.60 -2.90
C ASN A 107 6.79 14.42 -1.66
N PRO A 108 7.14 15.71 -1.81
CA PRO A 108 7.64 16.53 -0.71
C PRO A 108 6.61 16.78 0.38
N ASN A 109 5.31 16.75 0.04
CA ASN A 109 4.22 16.97 1.00
C ASN A 109 4.22 15.91 2.12
N LEU A 110 4.51 14.65 1.79
CA LEU A 110 4.60 13.58 2.80
C LEU A 110 5.71 13.85 3.82
N TRP A 111 6.86 14.35 3.35
CA TRP A 111 7.98 14.71 4.22
C TRP A 111 7.70 15.97 5.03
N ARG A 112 6.97 16.93 4.45
CA ARG A 112 6.52 18.14 5.16
C ARG A 112 5.63 17.77 6.35
N ASP A 113 4.59 16.99 6.11
CA ASP A 113 3.64 16.59 7.15
C ASP A 113 4.34 15.78 8.26
N ALA A 114 5.27 14.92 7.89
CA ALA A 114 6.11 14.20 8.84
C ALA A 114 6.95 15.17 9.68
N CYS A 115 7.68 16.11 9.06
CA CYS A 115 8.52 17.09 9.75
C CYS A 115 7.70 17.95 10.72
N LEU A 116 6.58 18.50 10.26
CA LEU A 116 5.71 19.36 11.05
C LEU A 116 5.17 18.64 12.29
N ARG A 117 4.96 17.32 12.20
CA ARG A 117 4.52 16.50 13.32
C ARG A 117 5.62 16.12 14.30
N ILE A 118 6.84 15.84 13.85
CA ILE A 118 7.93 15.50 14.76
C ILE A 118 8.45 16.73 15.49
N TRP A 119 8.63 17.84 14.77
CA TRP A 119 9.16 19.08 15.34
C TRP A 119 8.06 20.10 15.63
N GLN A 120 6.92 19.63 16.16
CA GLN A 120 5.82 20.50 16.60
C GLN A 120 6.28 21.55 17.63
N SER A 121 7.26 21.21 18.47
CA SER A 121 7.77 22.09 19.53
C SER A 121 8.38 23.41 19.02
N SER A 122 8.90 23.44 17.79
CA SER A 122 9.43 24.67 17.20
C SER A 122 8.34 25.57 16.60
N GLY A 123 7.11 25.08 16.42
CA GLY A 123 6.06 25.75 15.67
C GLY A 123 6.19 25.57 14.14
N ALA A 124 5.08 25.70 13.42
CA ALA A 124 5.04 25.46 11.98
C ALA A 124 5.91 26.48 11.21
N GLU A 125 5.73 27.77 11.50
CA GLU A 125 6.39 28.89 10.83
C GLU A 125 7.92 28.82 10.99
N ALA A 126 8.40 28.46 12.18
CA ALA A 126 9.83 28.28 12.41
C ALA A 126 10.39 27.13 11.58
N ASN A 127 9.67 26.01 11.48
CA ASN A 127 10.08 24.88 10.64
C ASN A 127 10.14 25.28 9.16
N TYR A 128 9.19 26.09 8.65
CA TYR A 128 9.26 26.62 7.28
C TYR A 128 10.50 27.50 7.07
N ARG A 129 10.82 28.39 8.01
CA ARG A 129 12.04 29.22 7.94
C ARG A 129 13.31 28.38 7.93
N ILE A 130 13.40 27.39 8.81
CA ILE A 130 14.52 26.45 8.91
C ILE A 130 14.71 25.66 7.62
N VAL A 131 13.63 25.14 7.03
CA VAL A 131 13.69 24.41 5.76
C VAL A 131 14.22 25.29 4.64
N GLN A 132 13.76 26.54 4.58
CA GLN A 132 14.19 27.48 3.56
C GLN A 132 15.65 27.92 3.74
N SER A 133 16.10 28.14 4.97
CA SER A 133 17.44 28.69 5.24
C SER A 133 18.54 27.64 5.34
N LEU A 134 18.28 26.47 5.92
CA LEU A 134 19.30 25.45 6.21
C LEU A 134 19.27 24.24 5.27
N TYR A 135 18.17 24.03 4.54
CA TYR A 135 17.92 22.78 3.80
C TYR A 135 17.48 23.00 2.34
N ASP A 136 17.74 24.19 1.76
CA ASP A 136 17.39 24.56 0.38
C ASP A 136 15.91 24.34 0.02
N GLY A 137 14.99 24.49 0.98
CA GLY A 137 13.56 24.23 0.75
C GLY A 137 13.17 22.74 0.77
N SER A 138 14.12 21.82 1.00
CA SER A 138 13.86 20.38 0.96
C SER A 138 13.50 19.79 2.33
N TRP A 139 12.22 19.48 2.52
CA TRP A 139 11.69 18.77 3.69
C TRP A 139 12.35 17.41 3.93
N ARG A 140 12.72 16.72 2.85
CA ARG A 140 13.40 15.42 2.94
C ARG A 140 14.83 15.57 3.48
N LYS A 141 15.58 16.59 3.05
CA LYS A 141 16.92 16.87 3.58
C LYS A 141 16.84 17.22 5.06
N MET A 142 15.93 18.12 5.43
CA MET A 142 15.67 18.47 6.83
C MET A 142 15.43 17.23 7.68
N TRP A 143 14.59 16.30 7.21
CA TRP A 143 14.28 15.08 7.95
C TRP A 143 15.51 14.20 8.22
N ILE A 144 16.37 14.03 7.21
CA ILE A 144 17.54 13.14 7.27
C ILE A 144 18.62 13.75 8.16
N GLN A 145 18.82 15.06 8.07
CA GLN A 145 19.94 15.75 8.70
C GLN A 145 19.63 16.30 10.10
N ARG A 146 18.37 16.67 10.39
CA ARG A 146 18.01 17.25 11.68
C ARG A 146 17.95 16.15 12.76
N PRO A 147 18.64 16.31 13.89
CA PRO A 147 18.54 15.38 15.01
C PRO A 147 17.10 15.28 15.52
N ARG A 148 16.69 14.05 15.85
CA ARG A 148 15.37 13.74 16.38
C ARG A 148 15.48 12.63 17.42
N ILE A 149 14.65 12.73 18.44
CA ILE A 149 14.47 11.64 19.39
C ILE A 149 13.84 10.48 18.61
N ARG A 150 14.50 9.32 18.63
CA ARG A 150 14.05 8.15 17.88
C ARG A 150 13.15 7.30 18.76
N ASN A 151 11.86 7.34 18.47
CA ASN A 151 10.83 6.59 19.21
C ASN A 151 10.77 5.10 18.77
N ASP A 152 11.64 4.68 17.84
CA ASP A 152 11.64 3.34 17.23
C ASP A 152 12.14 2.23 18.18
N GLY A 153 12.35 2.52 19.47
CA GLY A 153 12.65 1.52 20.52
C GLY A 153 14.09 1.00 20.54
N LEU A 154 15.02 1.59 19.79
CA LEU A 154 16.42 1.17 19.79
C LEU A 154 17.17 1.81 20.98
N TYR A 155 16.95 1.27 22.18
CA TYR A 155 17.77 1.54 23.35
C TYR A 155 19.11 0.84 23.15
N VAL A 156 20.17 1.61 22.96
CA VAL A 156 21.54 1.10 23.05
C VAL A 156 21.94 1.25 24.52
N SER A 157 21.98 0.12 25.22
CA SER A 157 22.61 -0.02 26.54
C SER A 157 24.10 -0.28 26.38
#